data_AF-A0A2A4KTC7-F1
#
_entry.id   AF-A0A2A4KTC7-F1
#
_cell.length_a   1.000
_cell.length_b   1.000
_cell.length_c   1.000
_cell.angle_alpha   90.00
_cell.angle_beta   90.00
_cell.angle_gamma   90.00
#
_symmetry.space_group_name_H-M   'P 1'
#
loop_
_entity.id
_entity.type
_entity.pdbx_description
1 polymer ?
#
loop_
_entity_poly.entity_id
_entity_poly.type
_entity_poly.pdbx_seq_one_letter_code
_entity_poly.pdbx_strand_id
1 'polypeptide(L)'
;MDDAAFSQLLLGEEDLEESFYGEEPSAAYDPVFVSGDASGRTIVDLTNMLTHGTHPETTHHASALFTNIVGSVVFHHVAQFGDGACRQVYQELLDAVRDCSHYRMGLNDGVQLDITKVAVEPIELGDGGFLVRWLSTVDHFRIETAWVIVPTDGILSFINTRIPEASEIHRLARIAIDRVVDLTGTS
;
A
#
# COMPACT_ATOMS: atom_id res chain seq x y z
N MET A 1 5.23 -16.72 12.74
CA MET A 1 5.11 -17.50 11.48
C MET A 1 6.53 -17.80 10.98
N ASP A 2 6.75 -18.63 9.96
CA ASP A 2 8.03 -18.54 9.24
C ASP A 2 7.88 -17.57 8.04
N ASP A 3 8.97 -16.97 7.58
CA ASP A 3 8.91 -15.91 6.55
C ASP A 3 8.46 -16.44 5.17
N ALA A 4 8.65 -17.74 4.91
CA ALA A 4 8.21 -18.36 3.67
C ALA A 4 6.68 -18.51 3.63
N ALA A 5 6.08 -18.95 4.74
CA ALA A 5 4.63 -18.99 4.91
C ALA A 5 4.03 -17.58 4.93
N PHE A 6 4.71 -16.60 5.53
CA PHE A 6 4.23 -15.21 5.55
C PHE A 6 4.20 -14.59 4.14
N SER A 7 5.19 -14.93 3.30
CA SER A 7 5.23 -14.48 1.90
C SER A 7 4.06 -15.00 1.06
N GLN A 8 3.40 -16.10 1.47
CA GLN A 8 2.20 -16.62 0.78
C GLN A 8 0.97 -15.72 0.93
N LEU A 9 1.01 -14.73 1.83
CA LEU A 9 -0.03 -13.71 1.96
C LEU A 9 0.00 -12.68 0.83
N LEU A 10 1.13 -12.54 0.12
CA LEU A 10 1.27 -11.59 -0.98
C LEU A 10 0.37 -11.96 -2.15
N LEU A 11 0.05 -10.97 -2.98
CA LEU A 11 -0.58 -11.20 -4.27
C LEU A 11 0.44 -11.87 -5.18
N GLY A 12 -0.02 -12.73 -6.08
CA GLY A 12 0.77 -13.39 -7.12
C GLY A 12 0.37 -12.93 -8.52
N GLU A 13 1.14 -13.32 -9.53
CA GLU A 13 0.82 -13.02 -10.94
C GLU A 13 -0.53 -13.64 -11.35
N GLU A 14 -0.88 -14.79 -10.78
CA GLU A 14 -2.16 -15.48 -11.00
C GLU A 14 -3.38 -14.71 -10.49
N ASP A 15 -3.19 -13.75 -9.59
CA ASP A 15 -4.26 -12.90 -9.09
C ASP A 15 -4.52 -11.69 -9.99
N LEU A 16 -3.61 -11.41 -10.92
CA LEU A 16 -3.64 -10.25 -11.81
C LEU A 16 -4.17 -10.66 -13.19
N GLU A 17 -4.66 -9.68 -13.95
CA GLU A 17 -5.03 -9.94 -15.35
C GLU A 17 -3.80 -10.38 -16.17
N GLU A 18 -4.05 -10.99 -17.34
CA GLU A 18 -2.98 -11.39 -18.25
C GLU A 18 -2.08 -10.17 -18.59
N SER A 19 -0.75 -10.34 -18.47
CA SER A 19 0.34 -9.40 -18.82
C SER A 19 1.04 -8.64 -17.68
N PHE A 20 0.79 -8.98 -16.41
CA PHE A 20 1.65 -8.53 -15.31
C PHE A 20 2.88 -9.42 -15.13
N TYR A 21 3.99 -8.82 -14.70
CA TYR A 21 5.24 -9.50 -14.38
C TYR A 21 5.75 -9.04 -13.02
N GLY A 22 6.21 -9.99 -12.20
CA GLY A 22 6.86 -9.71 -10.93
C GLY A 22 8.18 -8.97 -11.09
N GLU A 23 8.36 -7.92 -10.28
CA GLU A 23 9.60 -7.16 -10.18
C GLU A 23 10.14 -7.22 -8.75
N GLU A 24 11.46 -7.07 -8.59
CA GLU A 24 12.02 -6.83 -7.26
C GLU A 24 11.53 -5.47 -6.74
N PRO A 25 10.97 -5.38 -5.53
CA PRO A 25 10.65 -4.11 -4.89
C PRO A 25 11.92 -3.24 -4.80
N SER A 26 12.03 -2.25 -5.68
CA SER A 26 13.27 -1.50 -5.88
C SER A 26 13.35 -0.29 -4.96
N ALA A 27 14.52 -0.10 -4.34
CA ALA A 27 14.90 1.12 -3.60
C ALA A 27 14.90 2.40 -4.47
N ALA A 28 14.73 2.29 -5.79
CA ALA A 28 14.53 3.45 -6.67
C ALA A 28 13.24 4.24 -6.30
N TYR A 29 12.31 3.61 -5.58
CA TYR A 29 11.03 4.18 -5.20
C TYR A 29 10.93 4.58 -3.73
N ASP A 30 12.04 4.91 -3.04
CA ASP A 30 11.96 5.45 -1.67
C ASP A 30 11.60 6.94 -1.73
N PRO A 31 10.33 7.33 -1.53
CA PRO A 31 9.97 8.73 -1.50
C PRO A 31 10.61 9.44 -0.31
N VAL A 32 11.00 10.69 -0.52
CA VAL A 32 11.28 11.65 0.55
C VAL A 32 10.24 12.76 0.52
N PHE A 33 9.76 13.16 1.69
CA PHE A 33 8.87 14.31 1.77
C PHE A 33 9.62 15.60 1.45
N VAL A 34 9.08 16.40 0.53
CA VAL A 34 9.66 17.69 0.12
C VAL A 34 8.90 18.85 0.74
N SER A 35 7.59 18.93 0.53
CA SER A 35 6.75 20.06 0.99
C SER A 35 5.25 19.73 0.97
N GLY A 36 4.42 20.64 1.48
CA GLY A 36 2.94 20.50 1.53
C GLY A 36 2.42 20.28 2.94
N ASP A 37 1.30 19.57 3.06
CA ASP A 37 0.68 19.28 4.35
C ASP A 37 1.61 18.42 5.24
N ALA A 38 1.70 18.75 6.53
CA ALA A 38 2.61 18.04 7.46
C ALA A 38 2.29 16.54 7.57
N SER A 39 1.02 16.18 7.44
CA SER A 39 0.54 14.80 7.37
C SER A 39 1.10 14.02 6.16
N GLY A 40 1.46 14.72 5.08
CA GLY A 40 2.15 14.11 3.93
C GLY A 40 3.52 13.53 4.30
N ARG A 41 4.22 14.12 5.29
CA ARG A 41 5.46 13.56 5.83
C ARG A 41 5.20 12.23 6.52
N THR A 42 4.18 12.17 7.39
CA THR A 42 3.79 10.94 8.08
C THR A 42 3.42 9.84 7.07
N ILE A 43 2.68 10.17 6.00
CA ILE A 43 2.37 9.21 4.94
C ILE A 43 3.65 8.65 4.30
N VAL A 44 4.57 9.51 3.88
CA VAL A 44 5.85 9.09 3.27
C VAL A 44 6.67 8.24 4.23
N ASP A 45 6.84 8.67 5.47
CA ASP A 45 7.68 7.98 6.46
C ASP A 45 7.08 6.60 6.82
N LEU A 46 5.76 6.52 7.06
CA LEU A 46 5.08 5.25 7.36
C LEU A 46 5.13 4.30 6.17
N THR A 47 4.80 4.76 4.96
CA THR A 47 4.82 3.89 3.76
C THR A 47 6.21 3.35 3.47
N ASN A 48 7.27 4.14 3.66
CA ASN A 48 8.66 3.66 3.60
C ASN A 48 8.96 2.61 4.66
N MET A 49 8.63 2.89 5.93
CA MET A 49 8.90 1.94 7.02
C MET A 49 8.20 0.60 6.79
N LEU A 50 6.95 0.65 6.30
CA LEU A 50 6.16 -0.53 6.00
C LEU A 50 6.69 -1.30 4.79
N THR A 51 7.04 -0.60 3.70
CA THR A 51 7.58 -1.19 2.46
C THR A 51 8.91 -1.92 2.69
N HIS A 52 9.72 -1.43 3.62
CA HIS A 52 11.02 -2.02 3.95
C HIS A 52 11.00 -2.94 5.16
N GLY A 53 9.84 -3.14 5.79
CA GLY A 53 9.73 -3.90 7.04
C GLY A 53 10.58 -3.34 8.19
N THR A 54 10.87 -2.03 8.19
CA THR A 54 11.76 -1.39 9.15
C THR A 54 11.04 -0.75 10.34
N HIS A 55 9.71 -0.81 10.37
CA HIS A 55 8.94 -0.35 11.52
C HIS A 55 9.34 -1.17 12.78
N PRO A 56 9.65 -0.53 13.93
CA PRO A 56 10.21 -1.24 15.10
C PRO A 56 9.33 -2.35 15.68
N GLU A 57 8.02 -2.27 15.46
CA GLU A 57 7.04 -3.25 15.95
C GLU A 57 6.68 -4.34 14.93
N THR A 58 7.28 -4.31 13.74
CA THR A 58 7.08 -5.33 12.70
C THR A 58 7.80 -6.61 13.09
N THR A 59 7.07 -7.71 13.11
CA THR A 59 7.58 -9.06 13.40
C THR A 59 7.82 -9.89 12.15
N HIS A 60 6.97 -9.72 11.14
CA HIS A 60 7.13 -10.29 9.80
C HIS A 60 6.74 -9.26 8.75
N HIS A 61 7.41 -9.30 7.61
CA HIS A 61 7.18 -8.40 6.49
C HIS A 61 7.36 -9.14 5.17
N ALA A 62 6.52 -8.83 4.19
CA ALA A 62 6.72 -9.24 2.81
C ALA A 62 6.14 -8.17 1.87
N SER A 63 6.73 -8.02 0.68
CA SER A 63 6.29 -7.09 -0.35
C SER A 63 6.44 -7.68 -1.74
N ALA A 64 5.50 -7.40 -2.64
CA ALA A 64 5.55 -7.76 -4.05
C ALA A 64 5.21 -6.55 -4.93
N LEU A 65 5.91 -6.43 -6.05
CA LEU A 65 5.69 -5.41 -7.08
C LEU A 65 5.42 -6.11 -8.40
N PHE A 66 4.39 -5.65 -9.10
CA PHE A 66 4.00 -6.14 -10.41
C PHE A 66 3.77 -4.98 -11.36
N THR A 67 4.29 -5.08 -12.58
CA THR A 67 4.06 -4.09 -13.63
C THR A 67 3.59 -4.78 -14.91
N ASN A 68 2.99 -4.02 -15.82
CA ASN A 68 2.64 -4.51 -17.15
C ASN A 68 3.12 -3.57 -18.26
N ILE A 69 3.00 -4.03 -19.51
CA ILE A 69 3.49 -3.30 -20.69
C ILE A 69 2.78 -1.95 -20.94
N VAL A 70 1.59 -1.74 -20.39
CA VAL A 70 0.84 -0.49 -20.52
C VAL A 70 1.14 0.50 -19.38
N GLY A 71 2.04 0.14 -18.46
CA GLY A 71 2.48 0.97 -17.36
C GLY A 71 1.56 0.95 -16.14
N SER A 72 0.68 -0.05 -16.02
CA SER A 72 -0.04 -0.33 -14.77
C SER A 72 0.93 -0.89 -13.74
N VAL A 73 0.64 -0.64 -12.48
CA VAL A 73 1.46 -1.08 -11.34
C VAL A 73 0.54 -1.64 -10.26
N VAL A 74 0.94 -2.75 -9.65
CA VAL A 74 0.36 -3.25 -8.40
C VAL A 74 1.51 -3.48 -7.44
N PHE A 75 1.45 -2.79 -6.30
CA PHE A 75 2.35 -3.01 -5.19
C PHE A 75 1.52 -3.51 -4.01
N HIS A 76 1.90 -4.64 -3.45
CA HIS A 76 1.27 -5.20 -2.26
C HIS A 76 2.34 -5.41 -1.20
N HIS A 77 2.10 -4.90 0.00
CA HIS A 77 2.88 -5.29 1.17
C HIS A 77 1.98 -5.77 2.29
N VAL A 78 2.53 -6.70 3.07
CA VAL A 78 1.94 -7.23 4.30
C VAL A 78 2.94 -7.08 5.42
N ALA A 79 2.48 -6.60 6.57
CA ALA A 79 3.29 -6.47 7.78
C ALA A 79 2.52 -7.01 8.97
N GLN A 80 3.14 -7.92 9.73
CA GLN A 80 2.61 -8.41 11.00
C GLN A 80 3.20 -7.58 12.14
N PHE A 81 2.35 -7.22 13.09
CA PHE A 81 2.75 -6.46 14.27
C PHE A 81 2.44 -7.23 15.56
N GLY A 82 3.15 -6.87 16.63
CA GLY A 82 2.82 -7.30 17.99
C GLY A 82 1.54 -6.65 18.55
N ASP A 83 1.20 -7.02 19.78
CA ASP A 83 -0.05 -6.68 20.48
C ASP A 83 -0.48 -5.21 20.32
N GLY A 84 -1.55 -4.98 19.54
CA GLY A 84 -2.19 -3.67 19.37
C GLY A 84 -1.50 -2.69 18.43
N ALA A 85 -0.23 -2.94 18.06
CA ALA A 85 0.57 -2.06 17.21
C ALA A 85 -0.01 -1.95 15.79
N CYS A 86 -0.53 -3.05 15.22
CA CYS A 86 -1.18 -3.03 13.89
C CYS A 86 -2.31 -1.98 13.83
N ARG A 87 -3.16 -1.93 14.87
CA ARG A 87 -4.26 -0.97 14.96
C ARG A 87 -3.76 0.46 15.12
N GLN A 88 -2.67 0.66 15.86
CA GLN A 88 -2.06 1.99 16.04
C GLN A 88 -1.50 2.51 14.72
N VAL A 89 -0.70 1.69 14.01
CA VAL A 89 -0.12 2.02 12.70
C VAL A 89 -1.22 2.29 11.68
N TYR A 90 -2.26 1.45 11.64
CA TYR A 90 -3.44 1.67 10.79
C TYR A 90 -4.10 3.03 11.08
N GLN A 91 -4.33 3.34 12.35
CA GLN A 91 -4.99 4.59 12.76
C GLN A 91 -4.13 5.81 12.44
N GLU A 92 -2.82 5.73 12.68
CA GLU A 92 -1.87 6.80 12.34
C GLU A 92 -1.86 7.07 10.83
N LEU A 93 -1.84 6.02 10.01
CA LEU A 93 -1.90 6.16 8.56
C LEU A 93 -3.26 6.72 8.11
N LEU A 94 -4.37 6.25 8.67
CA LEU A 94 -5.71 6.76 8.36
C LEU A 94 -5.85 8.24 8.71
N ASP A 95 -5.38 8.67 9.88
CA ASP A 95 -5.45 10.07 10.32
C ASP A 95 -4.56 10.95 9.44
N ALA A 96 -3.34 10.50 9.13
CA ALA A 96 -2.47 11.21 8.19
C ALA A 96 -3.11 11.33 6.79
N VAL A 97 -3.72 10.27 6.28
CA VAL A 97 -4.44 10.28 5.00
C VAL A 97 -5.65 11.23 5.06
N ARG A 98 -6.39 11.29 6.16
CA ARG A 98 -7.54 12.20 6.32
C ARG A 98 -7.11 13.66 6.36
N ASP A 99 -6.02 13.96 7.05
CA ASP A 99 -5.52 15.32 7.24
C ASP A 99 -4.64 15.82 6.10
N CYS A 100 -4.22 14.97 5.17
CA CYS A 100 -3.44 15.35 4.01
C CYS A 100 -4.34 15.64 2.80
N SER A 101 -4.33 16.86 2.27
CA SER A 101 -5.00 17.19 1.00
C SER A 101 -4.01 17.17 -0.17
N HIS A 102 -2.78 17.63 0.07
CA HIS A 102 -1.73 17.70 -0.94
C HIS A 102 -0.33 17.66 -0.31
N TYR A 103 0.61 17.03 -0.99
CA TYR A 103 2.03 17.05 -0.63
C TYR A 103 2.90 16.82 -1.85
N ARG A 104 4.19 17.16 -1.73
CA ARG A 104 5.20 16.88 -2.73
C ARG A 104 6.18 15.87 -2.17
N MET A 105 6.50 14.85 -2.97
CA MET A 105 7.56 13.90 -2.66
C MET A 105 8.61 13.87 -3.76
N GLY A 106 9.85 13.54 -3.39
CA GLY A 106 10.96 13.31 -4.30
C GLY A 106 11.33 11.84 -4.32
N LEU A 107 11.73 11.32 -5.47
CA LEU A 107 12.29 9.97 -5.63
C LEU A 107 13.82 10.04 -5.71
N ASN A 108 14.46 8.89 -5.51
CA ASN A 108 15.92 8.78 -5.47
C ASN A 108 16.63 9.15 -6.79
N ASP A 109 15.91 9.08 -7.92
CA ASP A 109 16.39 9.50 -9.23
C ASP A 109 16.29 11.02 -9.48
N GLY A 110 15.80 11.78 -8.50
CA GLY A 110 15.63 13.23 -8.56
C GLY A 110 14.26 13.68 -9.08
N VAL A 111 13.38 12.76 -9.47
CA VAL A 111 12.00 13.08 -9.88
C VAL A 111 11.22 13.64 -8.69
N GLN A 112 10.43 14.69 -8.91
CA GLN A 112 9.49 15.22 -7.93
C GLN A 112 8.06 15.07 -8.41
N LEU A 113 7.20 14.61 -7.50
CA LEU A 113 5.80 14.34 -7.76
C LEU A 113 4.96 15.22 -6.83
N ASP A 114 4.05 16.00 -7.42
CA ASP A 114 2.98 16.65 -6.68
C ASP A 114 1.83 15.65 -6.51
N ILE A 115 1.45 15.37 -5.27
CA ILE A 115 0.44 14.38 -4.91
C ILE A 115 -0.77 15.13 -4.33
N THR A 116 -1.95 14.89 -4.89
CA THR A 116 -3.22 15.46 -4.42
C THR A 116 -4.20 14.34 -4.09
N LYS A 117 -4.83 14.44 -2.92
CA LYS A 117 -5.88 13.50 -2.52
C LYS A 117 -7.15 13.77 -3.31
N VAL A 118 -7.68 12.73 -3.94
CA VAL A 118 -8.91 12.80 -4.73
C VAL A 118 -10.11 12.40 -3.88
N ALA A 119 -10.02 11.27 -3.18
CA ALA A 119 -11.10 10.74 -2.35
C ALA A 119 -10.56 9.79 -1.27
N VAL A 120 -11.32 9.65 -0.18
CA VAL A 120 -11.11 8.61 0.84
C VAL A 120 -12.46 8.01 1.18
N GLU A 121 -12.58 6.70 1.15
CA GLU A 121 -13.81 5.98 1.49
C GLU A 121 -13.53 4.77 2.38
N PRO A 122 -14.41 4.47 3.36
CA PRO A 122 -14.28 3.27 4.16
C PRO A 122 -14.55 2.03 3.31
N ILE A 123 -13.95 0.90 3.68
CA ILE A 123 -14.23 -0.42 3.09
C ILE A 123 -14.54 -1.44 4.18
N GLU A 124 -15.51 -2.30 3.89
CA GLU A 124 -15.96 -3.39 4.79
C GLU A 124 -15.18 -4.68 4.46
N LEU A 125 -13.88 -4.68 4.75
CA LEU A 125 -12.99 -5.84 4.65
C LEU A 125 -12.15 -5.94 5.93
N GLY A 126 -11.81 -7.17 6.35
CA GLY A 126 -11.01 -7.42 7.56
C GLY A 126 -11.66 -6.83 8.82
N ASP A 127 -10.86 -6.17 9.65
CA ASP A 127 -11.33 -5.43 10.83
C ASP A 127 -11.87 -4.01 10.47
N GLY A 128 -12.14 -3.77 9.18
CA GLY A 128 -12.48 -2.48 8.61
C GLY A 128 -11.24 -1.81 7.99
N GLY A 129 -11.38 -1.23 6.80
CA GLY A 129 -10.27 -0.59 6.08
C GLY A 129 -10.65 0.73 5.45
N PHE A 130 -9.74 1.28 4.65
CA PHE A 130 -10.05 2.41 3.78
C PHE A 130 -9.42 2.28 2.40
N LEU A 131 -10.11 2.86 1.42
CA LEU A 131 -9.59 3.15 0.09
C LEU A 131 -9.28 4.64 0.01
N VAL A 132 -8.10 5.00 -0.48
CA VAL A 132 -7.77 6.39 -0.86
C VAL A 132 -7.37 6.46 -2.32
N ARG A 133 -7.84 7.48 -3.04
CA ARG A 133 -7.42 7.81 -4.41
C ARG A 133 -6.52 9.02 -4.41
N TRP A 134 -5.42 8.94 -5.14
CA TRP A 134 -4.42 9.99 -5.30
C TRP A 134 -4.23 10.33 -6.77
N LEU A 135 -4.00 11.62 -7.04
CA LEU A 135 -3.52 12.11 -8.32
C LEU A 135 -2.09 12.60 -8.14
N SER A 136 -1.15 11.94 -8.80
CA SER A 136 0.25 12.34 -8.87
C SER A 136 0.52 13.07 -10.19
N THR A 137 1.19 14.21 -10.14
CA THR A 137 1.61 14.95 -11.33
C THR A 137 3.12 15.16 -11.34
N VAL A 138 3.75 14.83 -12.48
CA VAL A 138 5.16 15.06 -12.78
C VAL A 138 5.27 15.57 -14.22
N ASP A 139 5.86 16.75 -14.42
CA ASP A 139 5.92 17.43 -15.70
C ASP A 139 4.55 17.48 -16.44
N HIS A 140 4.41 16.74 -17.54
CA HIS A 140 3.18 16.64 -18.33
C HIS A 140 2.39 15.36 -18.05
N PHE A 141 2.88 14.50 -17.16
CA PHE A 141 2.24 13.24 -16.81
C PHE A 141 1.31 13.41 -15.62
N ARG A 142 0.17 12.71 -15.70
CA ARG A 142 -0.81 12.58 -14.63
C ARG A 142 -1.01 11.10 -14.36
N ILE A 143 -0.84 10.70 -13.12
CA ILE A 143 -0.89 9.31 -12.70
C ILE A 143 -1.93 9.22 -11.58
N GLU A 144 -2.99 8.48 -11.83
CA GLU A 144 -3.99 8.17 -10.81
C GLU A 144 -3.59 6.86 -10.14
N THR A 145 -3.59 6.86 -8.81
CA THR A 145 -3.35 5.66 -8.00
C THR A 145 -4.43 5.51 -6.96
N ALA A 146 -4.66 4.27 -6.54
CA ALA A 146 -5.58 3.97 -5.46
C ALA A 146 -4.89 3.04 -4.46
N TRP A 147 -5.05 3.32 -3.16
CA TRP A 147 -4.50 2.51 -2.09
C TRP A 147 -5.64 1.90 -1.29
N VAL A 148 -5.57 0.61 -1.02
CA VAL A 148 -6.41 -0.09 -0.04
C VAL A 148 -5.54 -0.49 1.14
N ILE A 149 -5.95 -0.09 2.34
CA ILE A 149 -5.29 -0.44 3.59
C ILE A 149 -6.30 -1.13 4.49
N VAL A 150 -5.98 -2.37 4.88
CA VAL A 150 -6.85 -3.20 5.72
C VAL A 150 -6.02 -3.90 6.80
N PRO A 151 -6.31 -3.65 8.08
CA PRO A 151 -5.86 -4.46 9.19
C PRO A 151 -6.77 -5.70 9.36
N THR A 152 -6.16 -6.86 9.60
CA THR A 152 -6.84 -8.11 9.94
C THR A 152 -5.95 -8.93 10.87
N ASP A 153 -6.41 -9.25 12.07
CA ASP A 153 -5.73 -10.13 13.03
C ASP A 153 -4.23 -9.79 13.26
N GLY A 154 -3.94 -8.51 13.45
CA GLY A 154 -2.57 -8.03 13.69
C GLY A 154 -1.68 -7.94 12.44
N ILE A 155 -2.23 -8.22 11.25
CA ILE A 155 -1.57 -8.05 9.96
C ILE A 155 -2.17 -6.84 9.25
N LEU A 156 -1.32 -5.94 8.75
CA LEU A 156 -1.70 -4.83 7.89
C LEU A 156 -1.41 -5.22 6.44
N SER A 157 -2.46 -5.32 5.62
CA SER A 157 -2.34 -5.41 4.16
C SER A 157 -2.49 -4.03 3.55
N PHE A 158 -1.57 -3.68 2.66
CA PHE A 158 -1.57 -2.42 1.92
C PHE A 158 -1.35 -2.73 0.45
N ILE A 159 -2.30 -2.30 -0.38
CA ILE A 159 -2.26 -2.50 -1.82
C ILE A 159 -2.29 -1.12 -2.47
N ASN A 160 -1.27 -0.77 -3.23
CA ASN A 160 -1.22 0.40 -4.09
C ASN A 160 -1.37 -0.07 -5.54
N THR A 161 -2.33 0.50 -6.26
CA THR A 161 -2.50 0.20 -7.67
C THR A 161 -2.52 1.46 -8.51
N ARG A 162 -2.01 1.30 -9.73
CA ARG A 162 -2.26 2.15 -10.89
C ARG A 162 -2.95 1.27 -11.92
N ILE A 163 -4.23 0.99 -11.72
CA ILE A 163 -5.06 0.22 -12.66
C ILE A 163 -6.25 1.10 -13.10
N PRO A 164 -6.60 1.16 -14.40
CA PRO A 164 -7.71 1.99 -14.87
C PRO A 164 -9.09 1.58 -14.31
N GLU A 165 -9.30 0.30 -14.03
CA GLU A 165 -10.57 -0.23 -13.57
C GLU A 165 -10.68 -0.22 -12.03
N ALA A 166 -11.68 0.49 -11.49
CA ALA A 166 -11.89 0.62 -10.05
C ALA A 166 -12.40 -0.67 -9.38
N SER A 167 -13.02 -1.59 -10.13
CA SER A 167 -13.48 -2.88 -9.59
C SER A 167 -12.29 -3.76 -9.19
N GLU A 168 -11.19 -3.67 -9.93
CA GLU A 168 -10.00 -4.49 -9.77
C GLU A 168 -9.32 -4.25 -8.42
N ILE A 169 -9.25 -3.00 -7.95
CA ILE A 169 -8.64 -2.75 -6.63
C ILE A 169 -9.44 -3.40 -5.48
N HIS A 170 -10.77 -3.43 -5.56
CA HIS A 170 -11.59 -4.12 -4.57
C HIS A 170 -11.45 -5.65 -4.67
N ARG A 171 -11.30 -6.18 -5.88
CA ARG A 171 -11.06 -7.62 -6.11
C ARG A 171 -9.73 -8.05 -5.49
N LEU A 172 -8.66 -7.31 -5.78
CA LEU A 172 -7.32 -7.60 -5.24
C LEU A 172 -7.28 -7.48 -3.72
N ALA A 173 -7.93 -6.45 -3.16
CA ALA A 173 -8.06 -6.30 -1.71
C ALA A 173 -8.78 -7.49 -1.07
N ARG A 174 -9.87 -7.99 -1.68
CA ARG A 174 -10.57 -9.16 -1.16
C ARG A 174 -9.68 -10.41 -1.16
N ILE A 175 -8.98 -10.68 -2.27
CA ILE A 175 -8.07 -11.83 -2.36
C ILE A 175 -6.98 -11.77 -1.27
N ALA A 176 -6.36 -10.60 -1.09
CA ALA A 176 -5.32 -10.43 -0.09
C ALA A 176 -5.85 -10.69 1.34
N ILE A 177 -7.07 -10.24 1.65
CA ILE A 177 -7.66 -10.43 2.98
C ILE A 177 -8.18 -11.83 3.21
N ASP A 178 -8.75 -12.48 2.18
CA ASP A 178 -9.15 -13.88 2.25
C ASP A 178 -7.93 -14.77 2.60
N ARG A 179 -6.74 -14.48 2.06
CA ARG A 179 -5.50 -15.18 2.44
C ARG A 179 -5.11 -15.00 3.90
N VAL A 180 -5.28 -13.80 4.45
CA VAL A 180 -5.01 -13.53 5.87
C VAL A 180 -5.98 -14.30 6.76
N VAL A 181 -7.27 -14.29 6.41
CA VAL A 181 -8.34 -15.02 7.09
C VAL A 181 -8.08 -16.54 7.07
N ASP A 182 -7.76 -17.09 5.89
CA ASP A 182 -7.50 -18.53 5.72
C ASP A 182 -6.28 -18.98 6.54
N LEU A 183 -5.24 -18.16 6.60
CA LEU A 183 -4.01 -18.48 7.32
C LEU A 183 -4.15 -18.39 8.84
N THR A 184 -4.94 -17.42 9.32
CA THR A 184 -5.15 -17.18 10.76
C THR A 184 -6.32 -17.99 11.33
N GLY A 185 -7.23 -18.47 10.47
CA GLY A 185 -8.43 -19.20 10.86
C GLY A 185 -9.53 -18.31 11.46
N THR A 186 -9.49 -17.00 11.20
CA THR A 186 -10.47 -16.03 11.70
C THR A 186 -11.59 -15.82 10.69
N SER A 187 -12.72 -16.55 10.86
CA SER A 187 -13.95 -16.41 10.04
C SER A 187 -14.99 -15.49 10.67
#